data_AF-A0A2A3T9J7-F1
#
_entry.id   AF-A0A2A3T9J7-F1
#
_cell.length_a   1.000
_cell.length_b   1.000
_cell.length_c   1.000
_cell.angle_alpha   90.00
_cell.angle_beta   90.00
_cell.angle_gamma   90.00
#
_symmetry.space_group_name_H-M   'P 1'
#
loop_
_entity.id
_entity.type
_entity.pdbx_description
1 polymer ?
#
loop_
_entity_poly.entity_id
_entity_poly.type
_entity_poly.pdbx_seq_one_letter_code
_entity_poly.pdbx_strand_id
1 'polypeptide(L)'
;MRMMHKLHKFIIFLGIGMGVTLFSLLLFAVLPSIIQNAGSDWEQIVNSGYQSDEKLLAIFESHPAYIAMYETYPDAKQELNSRGRGNGILQVGIMNFETNNQLVLEMYHDKRNDSINVNARCHTMNDERNLYADGLFTEDFIKNTNCLDIIGEITDTEVTMHSSGDVVTREMQPLR
;
A
#
# COMPACT_ATOMS: atom_id res chain seq x y z
N MET A 1 -47.22 55.92 31.75
CA MET A 1 -46.53 54.64 32.05
C MET A 1 -46.97 53.44 31.20
N ARG A 2 -48.25 53.28 30.79
CA ARG A 2 -48.72 52.09 30.03
C ARG A 2 -48.12 51.93 28.62
N MET A 3 -47.73 53.03 27.97
CA MET A 3 -47.21 53.04 26.59
C MET A 3 -45.75 52.59 26.51
N MET A 4 -44.91 52.99 27.47
CA MET A 4 -43.49 52.55 27.55
C MET A 4 -43.38 51.03 27.79
N HIS A 5 -44.31 50.44 28.55
CA HIS A 5 -44.30 48.99 28.79
C HIS A 5 -44.66 48.17 27.53
N LYS A 6 -45.53 48.70 26.66
CA LYS A 6 -45.88 48.05 25.38
C LYS A 6 -44.73 48.14 24.38
N LEU A 7 -44.04 49.28 24.33
CA LEU A 7 -42.88 49.49 23.46
C LEU A 7 -41.71 48.55 23.84
N HIS A 8 -41.44 48.40 25.14
CA HIS A 8 -40.38 47.50 25.61
C HIS A 8 -40.65 46.03 25.26
N LYS A 9 -41.89 45.56 25.43
CA LYS A 9 -42.29 44.20 25.00
C LYS A 9 -42.12 44.01 23.49
N PHE A 10 -42.50 45.00 22.69
CA PHE A 10 -42.35 44.95 21.23
C PHE A 10 -40.88 44.82 20.79
N ILE A 11 -39.97 45.56 21.43
CA ILE A 11 -38.53 45.49 21.14
C ILE A 11 -37.96 44.11 21.48
N ILE A 12 -38.38 43.50 22.60
CA ILE A 12 -37.95 42.15 22.98
C ILE A 12 -38.39 41.11 21.94
N PHE A 13 -39.64 41.17 21.47
CA PHE A 13 -40.13 40.26 20.43
C PHE A 13 -39.39 40.44 19.11
N LEU A 14 -39.07 41.67 18.72
CA LEU A 14 -38.24 41.96 17.55
C LEU A 14 -36.82 41.41 17.68
N GLY A 15 -36.20 41.56 18.86
CA GLY A 15 -34.86 41.03 19.13
C GLY A 15 -34.81 39.51 19.08
N ILE A 16 -35.80 38.83 19.68
CA ILE A 16 -35.92 37.36 19.60
C ILE A 16 -36.14 36.91 18.15
N GLY A 17 -37.02 37.60 17.41
CA GLY A 17 -37.28 37.30 16.00
C GLY A 17 -36.01 37.40 15.16
N MET A 18 -35.28 38.51 15.26
CA MET A 18 -34.00 38.69 14.57
C MET A 18 -32.97 37.63 14.97
N GLY A 19 -32.86 37.32 16.26
CA GLY A 19 -31.94 36.29 16.77
C GLY A 19 -32.22 34.91 16.19
N VAL A 20 -33.49 34.49 16.14
CA VAL A 20 -33.89 33.22 15.55
C VAL A 20 -33.58 33.19 14.05
N THR A 21 -33.90 34.24 13.30
CA THR A 21 -33.58 34.29 11.86
C THR A 21 -32.08 34.23 11.58
N LEU A 22 -31.25 34.95 12.35
CA LEU A 22 -29.80 34.94 12.17
C LEU A 22 -29.22 33.57 12.54
N PHE A 23 -29.73 32.95 13.61
CA PHE A 23 -29.32 31.59 13.99
C PHE A 23 -29.72 30.55 12.94
N SER A 24 -30.93 30.64 12.39
CA SER A 24 -31.36 29.76 11.30
C SER A 24 -30.50 29.94 10.04
N LEU A 25 -30.18 31.18 9.66
CA LEU A 25 -29.29 31.46 8.53
C LEU A 25 -27.88 30.93 8.76
N LEU A 26 -27.36 31.05 9.99
CA LEU A 26 -26.08 30.46 10.38
C LEU A 26 -26.11 28.93 10.22
N LEU A 27 -27.17 28.27 10.69
CA LEU A 27 -27.33 26.83 10.52
C LEU A 27 -27.36 26.44 9.05
N PHE A 28 -28.14 27.13 8.20
CA PHE A 28 -28.17 26.86 6.76
C PHE A 28 -26.82 27.12 6.05
N ALA A 29 -26.03 28.08 6.52
CA ALA A 29 -24.71 28.35 5.96
C ALA A 29 -23.67 27.29 6.38
N VAL A 30 -23.72 26.82 7.63
CA VAL A 30 -22.70 25.95 8.21
C VAL A 30 -23.02 24.47 8.01
N LEU A 31 -24.30 24.06 8.07
CA LEU A 31 -24.72 22.67 7.94
C LEU A 31 -24.24 21.98 6.65
N PRO A 32 -24.31 22.59 5.46
CA PRO A 32 -23.82 21.95 4.23
C PRO A 32 -22.33 21.62 4.30
N SER A 33 -21.51 22.52 4.88
CA SER A 33 -20.06 22.30 5.01
C SER A 33 -19.75 21.21 6.05
N ILE A 34 -20.49 21.18 7.16
CA ILE A 34 -20.36 20.11 8.15
C ILE A 34 -20.80 18.77 7.56
N ILE A 35 -21.93 18.72 6.83
CA ILE A 35 -22.44 17.48 6.22
C ILE A 35 -21.51 16.97 5.13
N GLN A 36 -20.94 17.84 4.30
CA GLN A 36 -19.98 17.44 3.27
C GLN A 36 -18.70 16.85 3.89
N ASN A 37 -18.15 17.50 4.92
CA ASN A 37 -16.92 17.02 5.58
C ASN A 37 -17.17 15.82 6.49
N ALA A 38 -18.32 15.75 7.16
CA ALA A 38 -18.68 14.62 8.01
C ALA A 38 -19.14 13.42 7.18
N GLY A 39 -19.75 13.63 6.01
CA GLY A 39 -20.24 12.57 5.13
C GLY A 39 -19.12 11.70 4.57
N SER A 40 -18.01 12.30 4.11
CA SER A 40 -16.85 11.55 3.62
C SER A 40 -16.20 10.71 4.73
N ASP A 41 -16.10 11.27 5.93
CA ASP A 41 -15.53 10.56 7.08
C ASP A 41 -16.48 9.49 7.62
N TRP A 42 -17.79 9.75 7.62
CA TRP A 42 -18.80 8.79 8.05
C TRP A 42 -18.94 7.62 7.10
N GLU A 43 -18.91 7.84 5.79
CA GLU A 43 -18.94 6.75 4.82
C GLU A 43 -17.69 5.87 4.97
N GLN A 44 -16.53 6.48 5.22
CA GLN A 44 -15.31 5.75 5.55
C GLN A 44 -15.45 4.98 6.88
N ILE A 45 -16.08 5.53 7.91
CA ILE A 45 -16.28 4.87 9.21
C ILE A 45 -17.32 3.74 9.13
N VAL A 46 -18.46 3.96 8.47
CA VAL A 46 -19.57 2.99 8.37
C VAL A 46 -19.25 1.87 7.37
N ASN A 47 -18.65 2.18 6.23
CA ASN A 47 -18.19 1.19 5.24
C ASN A 47 -16.78 0.65 5.56
N SER A 48 -16.13 1.11 6.65
CA SER A 48 -14.86 0.53 7.11
C SER A 48 -14.99 -0.94 7.53
N GLY A 49 -16.22 -1.50 7.56
CA GLY A 49 -16.58 -2.90 7.79
C GLY A 49 -15.34 -3.75 7.96
N TYR A 50 -14.97 -4.00 9.22
CA TYR A 50 -13.74 -4.70 9.62
C TYR A 50 -13.52 -5.86 8.66
N GLN A 51 -12.57 -5.72 7.73
CA GLN A 51 -12.07 -6.89 7.04
C GLN A 51 -11.31 -7.68 8.09
N SER A 52 -11.73 -8.91 8.33
CA SER A 52 -10.96 -9.85 9.14
C SER A 52 -9.61 -10.09 8.47
N ASP A 53 -8.59 -10.43 9.26
CA ASP A 53 -7.26 -10.76 8.75
C ASP A 53 -7.33 -11.88 7.69
N GLU A 54 -8.29 -12.81 7.81
CA GLU A 54 -8.58 -13.84 6.80
C GLU A 54 -8.97 -13.26 5.43
N LYS A 55 -9.82 -12.22 5.39
CA LYS A 55 -10.21 -11.58 4.12
C LYS A 55 -9.04 -10.83 3.50
N LEU A 56 -8.26 -10.15 4.34
CA LEU A 56 -7.09 -9.42 3.90
C LEU A 56 -6.01 -10.36 3.36
N LEU A 57 -5.80 -11.50 4.03
CA LEU A 57 -4.91 -12.54 3.57
C LEU A 57 -5.37 -13.11 2.22
N ALA A 58 -6.66 -13.42 2.06
CA ALA A 58 -7.20 -13.91 0.80
C ALA A 58 -6.98 -12.94 -0.38
N ILE A 59 -7.03 -11.62 -0.13
CA ILE A 59 -6.70 -10.59 -1.14
C ILE A 59 -5.23 -10.76 -1.57
N PHE A 60 -4.29 -10.88 -0.62
CA PHE A 60 -2.89 -11.08 -0.94
C PHE A 60 -2.61 -12.44 -1.62
N GLU A 61 -3.22 -13.52 -1.14
CA GLU A 61 -3.03 -14.88 -1.67
C GLU A 61 -3.47 -15.01 -3.13
N SER A 62 -4.41 -14.17 -3.57
CA SER A 62 -4.88 -14.15 -4.95
C SER A 62 -3.93 -13.42 -5.92
N HIS A 63 -2.93 -12.71 -5.42
CA HIS A 63 -2.06 -11.88 -6.25
C HIS A 63 -0.98 -12.73 -6.98
N PRO A 64 -0.67 -12.45 -8.26
CA PRO A 64 0.30 -13.25 -9.03
C PRO A 64 1.69 -13.35 -8.40
N ALA A 65 2.20 -12.25 -7.81
CA ALA A 65 3.48 -12.26 -7.10
C ALA A 65 3.50 -13.21 -5.88
N TYR A 66 2.39 -13.31 -5.13
CA TYR A 66 2.28 -14.23 -4.01
C TYR A 66 2.32 -15.68 -4.49
N ILE A 67 1.54 -15.98 -5.53
CA ILE A 67 1.49 -17.30 -6.16
C ILE A 67 2.88 -17.69 -6.65
N ALA A 68 3.55 -16.80 -7.39
CA ALA A 68 4.91 -17.03 -7.89
C ALA A 68 5.93 -17.32 -6.77
N MET A 69 5.81 -16.64 -5.63
CA MET A 69 6.68 -16.86 -4.48
C MET A 69 6.55 -18.29 -3.95
N TYR A 70 5.34 -18.78 -3.74
CA TYR A 70 5.10 -20.13 -3.20
C TYR A 70 5.25 -21.24 -4.24
N GLU A 71 5.05 -20.96 -5.54
CA GLU A 71 5.37 -21.89 -6.62
C GLU A 71 6.89 -22.09 -6.76
N THR A 72 7.68 -21.02 -6.60
CA THR A 72 9.14 -21.06 -6.74
C THR A 72 9.85 -21.50 -5.46
N TYR A 73 9.36 -21.03 -4.29
CA TYR A 73 9.92 -21.27 -2.96
C TYR A 73 8.83 -21.79 -2.00
N PRO A 74 8.46 -23.08 -2.06
CA PRO A 74 7.36 -23.64 -1.28
C PRO A 74 7.53 -23.57 0.24
N ASP A 75 8.76 -23.42 0.72
CA ASP A 75 9.12 -23.34 2.13
C ASP A 75 9.17 -21.91 2.70
N ALA A 76 8.90 -20.90 1.85
CA ALA A 76 8.86 -19.50 2.23
C ALA A 76 7.94 -19.25 3.43
N LYS A 77 8.37 -18.32 4.30
CA LYS A 77 7.64 -17.91 5.50
C LYS A 77 6.90 -16.63 5.24
N GLN A 78 5.74 -16.47 5.86
CA GLN A 78 4.96 -15.24 5.75
C GLN A 78 4.66 -14.62 7.12
N GLU A 79 4.53 -13.30 7.13
CA GLU A 79 4.10 -12.51 8.28
C GLU A 79 3.09 -11.46 7.81
N LEU A 80 1.89 -11.49 8.41
CA LEU A 80 0.84 -10.50 8.14
C LEU A 80 0.81 -9.47 9.27
N ASN A 81 1.02 -8.22 8.91
CA ASN A 81 0.84 -7.07 9.79
C ASN A 81 -0.44 -6.31 9.39
N SER A 82 -1.55 -6.69 10.03
CA SER A 82 -2.84 -6.02 9.88
C SER A 82 -2.86 -4.73 10.69
N ARG A 83 -3.10 -3.60 10.02
CA ARG A 83 -3.21 -2.28 10.69
C ARG A 83 -4.66 -1.93 11.03
N GLY A 84 -5.57 -2.89 10.92
CA GLY A 84 -7.00 -2.70 11.06
C GLY A 84 -7.61 -1.91 9.90
N ARG A 85 -8.95 -1.89 9.85
CA ARG A 85 -9.73 -1.19 8.81
C ARG A 85 -9.39 -1.63 7.38
N GLY A 86 -8.98 -2.88 7.17
CA GLY A 86 -8.69 -3.47 5.85
C GLY A 86 -7.38 -3.03 5.19
N ASN A 87 -6.53 -2.30 5.91
CA ASN A 87 -5.15 -2.05 5.49
C ASN A 87 -4.22 -3.09 6.12
N GLY A 88 -3.22 -3.54 5.37
CA GLY A 88 -2.18 -4.39 5.93
C GLY A 88 -0.97 -4.53 5.04
N ILE A 89 0.06 -5.11 5.63
CA ILE A 89 1.29 -5.48 4.95
C ILE A 89 1.45 -6.98 5.12
N LEU A 90 1.59 -7.71 4.02
CA LEU A 90 2.05 -9.09 4.03
C LEU A 90 3.51 -9.10 3.59
N GLN A 91 4.36 -9.76 4.37
CA GLN A 91 5.72 -10.08 3.96
C GLN A 91 5.82 -11.58 3.76
N VAL A 92 6.45 -12.00 2.67
CA VAL A 92 6.78 -13.40 2.37
C VAL A 92 8.27 -13.46 2.08
N GLY A 93 9.01 -14.29 2.82
CA GLY A 93 10.46 -14.33 2.77
C GLY A 93 11.02 -15.75 2.75
N ILE A 94 12.13 -15.91 2.05
CA ILE A 94 12.95 -17.13 2.04
C ILE A 94 14.42 -16.74 2.18
N MET A 95 15.20 -17.59 2.85
CA MET A 95 16.62 -17.40 3.09
C MET A 95 17.36 -18.69 2.76
N ASN A 96 18.49 -18.55 2.08
CA ASN A 96 19.48 -19.61 2.01
C ASN A 96 20.47 -19.43 3.18
N PHE A 97 20.49 -20.37 4.11
CA PHE A 97 21.36 -20.30 5.30
C PHE A 97 22.84 -20.55 5.01
N GLU A 98 23.18 -21.12 3.85
CA GLU A 98 24.57 -21.32 3.44
C GLU A 98 25.18 -20.01 2.92
N THR A 99 24.42 -19.27 2.11
CA THR A 99 24.87 -17.99 1.52
C THR A 99 24.46 -16.76 2.35
N ASN A 100 23.51 -16.93 3.30
CA ASN A 100 22.79 -15.87 4.02
C ASN A 100 22.03 -14.88 3.11
N ASN A 101 21.83 -15.22 1.84
CA ASN A 101 21.03 -14.42 0.93
C ASN A 101 19.54 -14.60 1.25
N GLN A 102 18.76 -13.53 1.07
CA GLN A 102 17.34 -13.51 1.36
C GLN A 102 16.56 -12.93 0.19
N LEU A 103 15.43 -13.53 -0.15
CA LEU A 103 14.45 -12.95 -1.05
C LEU A 103 13.19 -12.63 -0.25
N VAL A 104 12.75 -11.38 -0.30
CA VAL A 104 11.59 -10.89 0.44
C VAL A 104 10.61 -10.23 -0.52
N LEU A 105 9.39 -10.75 -0.58
CA LEU A 105 8.22 -10.13 -1.19
C LEU A 105 7.46 -9.35 -0.12
N GLU A 106 7.21 -8.07 -0.34
CA GLU A 106 6.32 -7.27 0.48
C GLU A 106 5.12 -6.82 -0.34
N MET A 107 3.93 -6.94 0.26
CA MET A 107 2.66 -6.56 -0.34
C MET A 107 1.92 -5.65 0.62
N TYR A 108 1.52 -4.47 0.14
CA TYR A 108 0.75 -3.50 0.90
C TYR A 108 -0.61 -3.29 0.27
N HIS A 109 -1.67 -3.47 1.06
CA HIS A 109 -3.03 -3.18 0.63
C HIS A 109 -3.52 -1.84 1.20
N ASP A 110 -3.91 -0.92 0.31
CA ASP A 110 -4.60 0.32 0.66
C ASP A 110 -6.10 0.20 0.36
N LYS A 111 -6.91 0.09 1.41
CA LYS A 111 -8.37 -0.02 1.32
C LYS A 111 -9.02 1.19 0.64
N ARG A 112 -8.41 2.38 0.69
CA ARG A 112 -9.02 3.60 0.11
C ARG A 112 -9.21 3.47 -1.39
N ASN A 113 -8.28 2.82 -2.05
CA ASN A 113 -8.23 2.68 -3.50
C ASN A 113 -8.35 1.22 -3.95
N ASP A 114 -8.57 0.29 -3.02
CA ASP A 114 -8.62 -1.16 -3.25
C ASP A 114 -7.42 -1.66 -4.08
N SER A 115 -6.24 -1.14 -3.74
CA SER A 115 -5.01 -1.36 -4.52
C SER A 115 -3.97 -2.09 -3.70
N ILE A 116 -3.28 -3.03 -4.35
CA ILE A 116 -2.12 -3.73 -3.80
C ILE A 116 -0.86 -3.14 -4.43
N ASN A 117 0.04 -2.63 -3.60
CA ASN A 117 1.40 -2.32 -3.99
C ASN A 117 2.29 -3.52 -3.63
N VAL A 118 3.13 -3.95 -4.56
CA VAL A 118 4.01 -5.11 -4.39
C VAL A 118 5.45 -4.72 -4.71
N ASN A 119 6.37 -5.20 -3.89
CA ASN A 119 7.80 -5.15 -4.16
C ASN A 119 8.46 -6.48 -3.79
N ALA A 120 9.47 -6.89 -4.54
CA ALA A 120 10.35 -7.99 -4.17
C ALA A 120 11.77 -7.46 -4.09
N ARG A 121 12.51 -7.88 -3.06
CA ARG A 121 13.89 -7.47 -2.79
C ARG A 121 14.75 -8.68 -2.53
N CYS A 122 15.89 -8.71 -3.20
CA CYS A 122 16.97 -9.63 -2.93
C CYS A 122 18.02 -8.94 -2.06
N HIS A 123 18.28 -9.52 -0.91
CA HIS A 123 19.36 -9.14 0.00
C HIS A 123 20.48 -10.16 -0.14
N THR A 124 21.59 -9.73 -0.71
CA THR A 124 22.81 -10.53 -0.85
C THR A 124 23.84 -10.11 0.19
N MET A 125 24.50 -11.07 0.85
CA MET A 125 25.57 -10.74 1.82
C MET A 125 26.80 -10.11 1.16
N ASN A 126 27.08 -10.46 -0.09
CA ASN A 126 28.34 -10.12 -0.77
C ASN A 126 28.21 -8.98 -1.80
N ASP A 127 27.00 -8.50 -2.06
CA ASP A 127 26.75 -7.38 -2.97
C ASP A 127 25.88 -6.35 -2.24
N GLU A 128 26.38 -5.12 -2.11
CA GLU A 128 25.64 -4.00 -1.49
C GLU A 128 24.47 -3.54 -2.37
N ARG A 129 24.43 -3.97 -3.63
CA ARG A 129 23.33 -3.68 -4.56
C ARG A 129 22.16 -4.59 -4.23
N ASN A 130 21.24 -4.08 -3.41
CA ASN A 130 19.93 -4.69 -3.24
C ASN A 130 19.21 -4.69 -4.59
N LEU A 131 19.09 -5.87 -5.22
CA LEU A 131 18.27 -6.04 -6.41
C LEU A 131 16.81 -6.00 -5.98
N TYR A 132 16.00 -5.19 -6.66
CA TYR A 132 14.58 -5.11 -6.35
C TYR A 132 13.76 -4.95 -7.63
N ALA A 133 12.51 -5.41 -7.55
CA ALA A 133 11.49 -5.17 -8.54
C ALA A 133 10.23 -4.69 -7.84
N ASP A 134 9.49 -3.80 -8.49
CA ASP A 134 8.20 -3.31 -8.01
C ASP A 134 7.10 -3.46 -9.07
N GLY A 135 5.86 -3.46 -8.60
CA GLY A 135 4.67 -3.49 -9.45
C GLY A 135 4.66 -4.66 -10.42
N LEU A 136 4.59 -4.32 -11.72
CA LEU A 136 4.32 -5.26 -12.82
C LEU A 136 5.35 -6.36 -12.99
N PHE A 137 6.63 -6.10 -12.67
CA PHE A 137 7.72 -7.05 -12.91
C PHE A 137 8.06 -7.89 -11.67
N THR A 138 7.33 -7.71 -10.57
CA THR A 138 7.59 -8.43 -9.31
C THR A 138 7.47 -9.95 -9.50
N GLU A 139 6.46 -10.41 -10.25
CA GLU A 139 6.25 -11.83 -10.54
C GLU A 139 7.43 -12.42 -11.34
N ASP A 140 7.80 -11.76 -12.44
CA ASP A 140 8.90 -12.21 -13.31
C ASP A 140 10.23 -12.18 -12.56
N PHE A 141 10.46 -11.19 -11.71
CA PHE A 141 11.64 -11.12 -10.85
C PHE A 141 11.72 -12.33 -9.92
N ILE A 142 10.63 -12.69 -9.23
CA ILE A 142 10.61 -13.85 -8.32
C ILE A 142 10.90 -15.15 -9.08
N LYS A 143 10.31 -15.34 -10.26
CA LYS A 143 10.47 -16.57 -11.04
C LYS A 143 11.86 -16.76 -11.64
N ASN A 144 12.55 -15.66 -11.96
CA ASN A 144 13.78 -15.68 -12.74
C ASN A 144 15.02 -15.25 -11.94
N THR A 145 14.86 -14.77 -10.71
CA THR A 145 16.00 -14.36 -9.88
C THR A 145 16.76 -15.58 -9.36
N ASN A 146 18.09 -15.47 -9.36
CA ASN A 146 18.99 -16.43 -8.72
C ASN A 146 19.43 -15.98 -7.32
N CYS A 147 18.71 -15.03 -6.72
CA CYS A 147 19.03 -14.36 -5.46
C CYS A 147 19.68 -15.25 -4.38
N LEU A 148 19.08 -16.42 -4.12
CA LEU A 148 19.48 -17.31 -3.03
C LEU A 148 20.81 -18.03 -3.30
N ASP A 149 21.19 -18.17 -4.56
CA ASP A 149 22.34 -18.97 -5.01
C ASP A 149 23.51 -18.10 -5.51
N ILE A 150 23.41 -16.78 -5.40
CA ILE A 150 24.52 -15.87 -5.72
C ILE A 150 25.65 -16.10 -4.71
N ILE A 151 26.59 -16.97 -5.09
CA ILE A 151 27.90 -17.08 -4.47
C ILE A 151 28.72 -15.93 -5.05
N GLY A 152 29.33 -15.11 -4.19
CA GLY A 152 30.01 -13.88 -4.58
C GLY A 152 31.18 -14.13 -5.53
N GLU A 153 30.91 -14.12 -6.83
CA GLU A 153 31.82 -13.76 -7.92
C GLU A 153 30.98 -13.44 -9.16
N ILE A 154 30.35 -12.26 -9.17
CA ILE A 154 29.87 -11.68 -10.43
C ILE A 154 31.09 -11.04 -11.08
N THR A 155 31.77 -11.79 -11.97
CA THR A 155 32.59 -11.12 -12.98
C THR A 155 31.64 -10.32 -13.86
N ASP A 156 31.93 -9.03 -14.04
CA ASP A 156 31.15 -8.09 -14.86
C ASP A 156 30.88 -8.69 -16.24
N THR A 157 29.76 -9.39 -16.38
CA THR A 157 29.25 -9.82 -17.67
C THR A 157 28.23 -8.78 -18.06
N GLU A 158 28.71 -7.75 -18.75
CA GLU A 158 27.91 -6.71 -19.35
C GLU A 158 26.95 -7.37 -20.36
N VAL A 159 25.71 -7.65 -19.94
CA VAL A 159 24.66 -8.14 -20.84
C VAL A 159 24.21 -6.96 -21.71
N THR A 160 24.95 -6.73 -22.79
CA THR A 160 24.46 -5.92 -23.90
C THR A 160 23.52 -6.79 -24.74
N MET A 161 22.21 -6.60 -24.58
CA MET A 161 21.21 -7.13 -25.51
C MET A 161 21.41 -6.48 -26.88
N HIS A 162 22.19 -7.12 -27.76
CA HIS A 162 22.14 -6.82 -29.18
C HIS A 162 20.99 -7.58 -29.83
N SER A 163 19.96 -6.81 -30.21
CA SER A 163 18.95 -7.23 -31.17
C SER A 163 19.61 -7.54 -32.52
N SER A 164 19.98 -8.80 -32.73
CA SER A 164 19.94 -9.53 -34.01
C SER A 164 20.64 -10.87 -33.81
N GLY A 165 20.00 -11.95 -34.23
CA GLY A 165 20.48 -13.32 -34.03
C GLY A 165 21.88 -13.55 -34.61
N ASP A 166 22.78 -14.02 -33.74
CA ASP A 166 23.72 -15.12 -33.96
C ASP A 166 24.55 -15.30 -32.68
N VAL A 167 24.47 -16.47 -32.06
CA VAL A 167 25.25 -16.80 -30.84
C VAL A 167 26.65 -17.23 -31.28
N VAL A 168 27.63 -16.34 -31.11
CA VAL A 168 29.05 -16.69 -31.19
C VAL A 168 29.60 -16.72 -29.77
N THR A 169 29.79 -17.91 -29.22
CA THR A 169 30.54 -18.12 -27.98
C THR A 169 32.04 -18.00 -28.28
N ARG A 170 32.72 -17.03 -27.67
CA ARG A 170 34.19 -17.02 -27.55
C ARG A 170 34.55 -17.27 -26.09
N GLU A 171 35.08 -18.46 -25.82
CA GLU A 171 35.81 -18.73 -24.58
C GLU A 171 37.06 -17.84 -24.52
N MET A 172 37.19 -17.03 -23.47
CA MET A 172 38.48 -16.44 -23.09
C MET A 172 39.17 -17.40 -22.12
N GLN A 173 40.37 -17.83 -22.51
CA GLN A 173 41.25 -18.63 -21.66
C GLN A 173 41.86 -17.78 -20.53
N PRO A 174 42.12 -18.38 -19.35
CA PRO A 174 42.71 -17.67 -18.22
C PRO A 174 44.18 -17.31 -18.49
N LEU A 175 44.54 -16.07 -18.17
CA LEU A 175 45.92 -15.61 -18.11
C LEU A 175 46.61 -16.20 -16.87
N ARG A 176 47.78 -16.80 -17.09
CA ARG A 176 48.69 -17.31 -16.05
C ARG A 176 49.30 -16.21 -15.19
#